data_AF-A0A812CL05-F1
#
_entry.id   AF-A0A812CL05-F1
#
_cell.length_a   1.000
_cell.length_b   1.000
_cell.length_c   1.000
_cell.angle_alpha   90.00
_cell.angle_beta   90.00
_cell.angle_gamma   90.00
#
_symmetry.space_group_name_H-M   'P 1'
#
loop_
_entity.id
_entity.type
_entity.pdbx_description
1 polymer ?
#
loop_
_entity_poly.entity_id
_entity_poly.type
_entity_poly.pdbx_seq_one_letter_code
_entity_poly.pdbx_strand_id
1 'polypeptide(L)'
;MFRQFFRSSFTRWKLTRRSPSGYPFLWHSWLHSSCTDYQVTTVGLLSQKWTIHFSLNGISEPQQSSDLIIANVLNLPTLYNVPPETILTEDQVDQVTLKCEKRMQRIPVQYIIGEWDFCELTLKMMPPVFIPRPETEAEIYLSIYLSIYLSIYLSIYLSIYLSMHAY
;
A
#
# COMPACT_ATOMS: atom_id res chain seq x y z
N MET A 1 16.46 -1.20 8.78
CA MET A 1 17.17 -2.50 8.86
C MET A 1 16.69 -3.20 10.12
N PHE A 2 15.97 -4.32 9.96
CA PHE A 2 15.36 -5.19 11.01
C PHE A 2 14.25 -4.52 11.83
N ARG A 3 13.08 -5.12 12.08
CA ARG A 3 12.79 -6.48 12.60
C ARG A 3 11.42 -6.92 12.04
N GLN A 4 11.24 -8.10 11.42
CA GLN A 4 11.10 -9.44 12.01
C GLN A 4 10.18 -9.54 13.24
N PHE A 5 9.17 -10.44 13.11
CA PHE A 5 8.30 -11.02 14.13
C PHE A 5 7.18 -10.13 14.72
N PHE A 6 5.92 -10.43 14.41
CA PHE A 6 5.15 -11.41 15.20
C PHE A 6 3.93 -11.96 14.43
N ARG A 7 3.73 -13.26 14.60
CA ARG A 7 2.53 -14.03 14.25
C ARG A 7 1.37 -13.66 15.18
N SER A 8 0.17 -14.05 14.69
CA SER A 8 -0.93 -14.65 15.46
C SER A 8 -2.10 -13.75 15.85
N SER A 9 -3.17 -13.94 15.06
CA SER A 9 -4.55 -14.23 15.49
C SER A 9 -5.39 -13.10 16.07
N PHE A 10 -6.47 -12.74 15.37
CA PHE A 10 -7.83 -12.60 15.95
C PHE A 10 -8.85 -12.63 14.78
N THR A 11 -9.38 -13.81 14.48
CA THR A 11 -10.79 -14.21 14.65
C THR A 11 -11.83 -13.58 13.70
N ARG A 12 -12.27 -14.45 12.77
CA ARG A 12 -13.68 -14.80 12.52
C ARG A 12 -14.68 -13.64 12.42
N TRP A 13 -14.94 -13.23 11.19
CA TRP A 13 -16.30 -12.84 10.76
C TRP A 13 -16.70 -13.67 9.54
N LYS A 14 -17.57 -14.65 9.79
CA LYS A 14 -18.26 -15.40 8.75
C LYS A 14 -19.52 -14.62 8.36
N LEU A 15 -19.70 -14.52 7.04
CA LEU A 15 -20.95 -14.44 6.28
C LEU A 15 -21.69 -13.09 6.27
N THR A 16 -21.72 -12.47 5.09
CA THR A 16 -22.90 -12.55 4.22
C THR A 16 -22.50 -12.31 2.77
N ARG A 17 -22.82 -13.27 1.89
CA ARG A 17 -22.76 -13.09 0.43
C ARG A 17 -23.88 -12.12 0.04
N ARG A 18 -23.56 -11.09 -0.73
CA ARG A 18 -24.36 -10.57 -1.84
C ARG A 18 -23.50 -9.64 -2.70
N SER A 19 -23.22 -10.14 -3.90
CA SER A 19 -22.71 -9.35 -5.04
C SER A 19 -23.73 -8.28 -5.43
N PRO A 20 -23.29 -7.09 -5.82
CA PRO A 20 -23.93 -6.36 -6.90
C PRO A 20 -22.97 -6.23 -8.08
N SER A 21 -23.34 -6.93 -9.14
CA SER A 21 -22.93 -6.76 -10.53
C SER A 21 -22.96 -5.30 -11.01
N GLY A 22 -22.01 -4.93 -11.87
CA GLY A 22 -22.15 -3.75 -12.72
C GLY A 22 -20.87 -3.23 -13.37
N TYR A 23 -20.11 -4.06 -14.08
CA TYR A 23 -19.13 -3.55 -15.05
C TYR A 23 -19.54 -3.98 -16.47
N PRO A 24 -19.71 -3.05 -17.41
CA PRO A 24 -20.04 -3.39 -18.79
C PRO A 24 -18.84 -4.08 -19.47
N PHE A 25 -19.09 -5.30 -19.91
CA PHE A 25 -18.24 -6.13 -20.75
C PHE A 25 -18.03 -5.49 -22.13
N LEU A 26 -16.83 -4.97 -22.42
CA LEU A 26 -16.34 -4.70 -23.78
C LEU A 26 -14.81 -4.80 -23.86
N TRP A 27 -14.25 -5.98 -23.57
CA TRP A 27 -12.80 -6.24 -23.68
C TRP A 27 -12.48 -7.33 -24.72
N HIS A 28 -13.44 -7.67 -25.59
CA HIS A 28 -13.16 -8.54 -26.73
C HIS A 28 -12.70 -7.72 -27.92
N SER A 29 -11.39 -7.47 -28.00
CA SER A 29 -10.63 -7.43 -29.27
C SER A 29 -9.20 -6.93 -29.03
N TRP A 30 -8.37 -7.74 -28.38
CA TRP A 30 -6.92 -7.80 -28.62
C TRP A 30 -6.39 -9.02 -27.88
N LEU A 31 -6.67 -10.21 -28.42
CA LEU A 31 -5.94 -11.48 -28.22
C LEU A 31 -6.57 -12.55 -29.13
N HIS A 32 -6.46 -12.36 -30.44
CA HIS A 32 -6.42 -13.51 -31.34
C HIS A 32 -4.94 -13.75 -31.68
N SER A 33 -4.29 -14.52 -30.83
CA SER A 33 -3.19 -15.40 -31.22
C SER A 33 -3.45 -16.72 -30.52
N SER A 34 -3.74 -17.69 -31.37
CA SER A 34 -4.09 -19.06 -31.07
C SER A 34 -3.00 -19.79 -30.28
N CYS A 35 -3.43 -20.87 -29.62
CA CYS A 35 -2.64 -21.95 -29.00
C CYS A 35 -2.46 -21.84 -27.48
N THR A 36 -3.03 -22.83 -26.78
CA THR A 36 -2.88 -23.08 -25.35
C THR A 36 -1.42 -23.43 -25.04
N ASP A 37 -0.67 -22.44 -24.60
CA ASP A 37 0.60 -22.67 -23.94
C ASP A 37 0.38 -22.33 -22.47
N TYR A 38 0.63 -23.31 -21.58
CA TYR A 38 0.53 -23.12 -20.12
C TYR A 38 1.70 -22.23 -19.69
N GLN A 39 1.61 -20.95 -20.02
CA GLN A 39 2.65 -19.97 -19.79
C GLN A 39 2.70 -19.69 -18.29
N VAL A 40 3.68 -20.30 -17.63
CA VAL A 40 4.00 -20.08 -16.22
C VAL A 40 4.21 -18.59 -16.01
N THR A 41 3.32 -17.97 -15.23
CA THR A 41 3.42 -16.56 -14.90
C THR A 41 4.21 -16.40 -13.61
N THR A 42 5.35 -15.71 -13.71
CA THR A 42 6.18 -15.40 -12.54
C THR A 42 5.90 -14.00 -12.00
N VAL A 43 6.25 -13.77 -10.74
CA VAL A 43 6.13 -12.46 -10.07
C VAL A 43 6.85 -11.37 -10.86
N GLY A 44 8.07 -11.64 -11.33
CA GLY A 44 8.87 -10.67 -12.08
C GLY A 44 8.25 -10.31 -13.42
N LEU A 45 7.78 -11.32 -14.18
CA LEU A 45 7.13 -11.10 -15.47
C LEU A 45 5.83 -10.32 -15.32
N LEU A 46 5.00 -10.67 -14.33
CA LEU A 46 3.73 -10.01 -14.10
C LEU A 46 3.92 -8.57 -13.59
N SER A 47 4.90 -8.36 -12.69
CA SER A 47 5.26 -7.02 -12.21
C SER A 47 5.67 -6.13 -13.38
N GLN A 48 6.62 -6.60 -14.20
CA GLN A 48 7.12 -5.86 -15.35
C GLN A 48 6.02 -5.56 -16.39
N LYS A 49 5.17 -6.55 -16.69
CA LYS A 49 4.03 -6.39 -17.60
C LYS A 49 3.15 -5.22 -17.18
N TRP A 50 2.74 -5.18 -15.92
CA TRP A 50 1.87 -4.13 -15.41
C TRP A 50 2.59 -2.79 -15.25
N THR A 51 3.87 -2.78 -14.87
CA THR A 51 4.68 -1.56 -14.83
C THR A 51 4.71 -0.87 -16.20
N ILE A 52 4.98 -1.63 -17.26
CA ILE A 52 5.00 -1.10 -18.63
C ILE A 52 3.61 -0.58 -18.99
N HIS A 53 2.57 -1.36 -18.72
CA HIS A 53 1.19 -0.98 -19.03
C HIS A 53 0.75 0.31 -18.30
N PHE A 54 1.09 0.46 -17.02
CA PHE A 54 0.84 1.66 -16.24
C PHE A 54 1.61 2.87 -16.78
N SER A 55 2.90 2.68 -17.08
CA SER A 55 3.76 3.73 -17.62
C SER A 55 3.22 4.28 -18.95
N LEU A 56 2.86 3.39 -19.88
CA LEU A 56 2.30 3.78 -21.19
C LEU A 56 0.99 4.56 -21.07
N ASN A 57 0.22 4.36 -20.00
CA ASN A 57 -1.05 5.03 -19.75
C ASN A 57 -0.94 6.23 -18.79
N GLY A 58 0.28 6.64 -18.41
CA GLY A 58 0.51 7.80 -17.54
C GLY A 58 0.02 7.61 -16.11
N ILE A 59 -0.02 6.38 -15.63
CA ILE A 59 -0.34 6.06 -14.23
C ILE A 59 0.88 6.36 -13.35
N SER A 60 0.67 7.11 -12.27
CA SER A 60 1.74 7.45 -11.32
C SER A 60 2.30 6.21 -10.61
N GLU A 61 3.60 6.25 -10.29
CA GLU A 61 4.28 5.19 -9.52
C GLU A 61 4.04 3.78 -10.10
N PRO A 62 4.33 3.54 -11.39
CA PRO A 62 3.92 2.32 -12.08
C PRO A 62 4.52 1.05 -11.47
N GLN A 63 5.84 1.05 -11.21
CA GLN A 63 6.54 -0.08 -10.63
C GLN A 63 6.05 -0.38 -9.21
N GLN A 64 6.02 0.65 -8.35
CA GLN A 64 5.54 0.51 -6.98
C GLN A 64 4.09 0.04 -6.91
N SER A 65 3.21 0.56 -7.80
CA SER A 65 1.82 0.12 -7.87
C SER A 65 1.72 -1.37 -8.18
N SER A 66 2.48 -1.83 -9.17
CA SER A 66 2.54 -3.24 -9.59
C SER A 66 3.02 -4.14 -8.44
N ASP A 67 4.15 -3.78 -7.84
CA ASP A 67 4.78 -4.56 -6.78
C ASP A 67 3.90 -4.67 -5.53
N LEU A 68 3.27 -3.56 -5.11
CA LEU A 68 2.39 -3.54 -3.96
C LEU A 68 1.12 -4.37 -4.18
N ILE A 69 0.54 -4.34 -5.39
CA ILE A 69 -0.64 -5.14 -5.72
C ILE A 69 -0.30 -6.64 -5.66
N ILE A 70 0.84 -7.04 -6.24
CA ILE A 70 1.27 -8.45 -6.21
C ILE A 70 1.60 -8.88 -4.77
N ALA A 71 2.33 -8.06 -4.01
CA ALA A 71 2.62 -8.33 -2.61
C ALA A 71 1.31 -8.53 -1.81
N ASN A 72 0.31 -7.67 -2.03
CA ASN A 72 -0.97 -7.79 -1.35
C ASN A 72 -1.72 -9.09 -1.68
N VAL A 73 -1.73 -9.54 -2.95
CA VAL A 73 -2.34 -10.83 -3.32
C VAL A 73 -1.60 -12.01 -2.71
N LEU A 74 -0.27 -11.89 -2.56
CA LEU A 74 0.56 -12.87 -1.87
C LEU A 74 0.45 -12.78 -0.33
N ASN A 75 -0.31 -11.83 0.21
CA ASN A 75 -0.40 -11.51 1.64
C ASN A 75 0.98 -11.17 2.26
N LEU A 76 1.80 -10.46 1.50
CA LEU A 76 3.11 -9.96 1.90
C LEU A 76 3.07 -8.43 2.03
N PRO A 77 3.87 -7.84 2.93
CA PRO A 77 3.99 -6.39 3.03
C PRO A 77 4.73 -5.79 1.83
N THR A 78 5.74 -6.49 1.31
CA THR A 78 6.57 -6.05 0.18
C THR A 78 7.09 -7.24 -0.63
N LEU A 79 7.55 -6.98 -1.85
CA LEU A 79 8.21 -7.98 -2.71
C LEU A 79 9.73 -8.07 -2.52
N TYR A 80 10.33 -7.32 -1.58
CA TYR A 80 11.79 -7.20 -1.48
C TYR A 80 12.53 -8.55 -1.34
N ASN A 81 11.92 -9.51 -0.63
CA ASN A 81 12.49 -10.85 -0.40
C ASN A 81 11.86 -11.94 -1.28
N VAL A 82 11.08 -11.56 -2.31
CA VAL A 82 10.41 -12.52 -3.19
C VAL A 82 11.23 -12.68 -4.46
N PRO A 83 11.76 -13.88 -4.77
CA PRO A 83 12.46 -14.10 -6.02
C PRO A 83 11.54 -13.79 -7.23
N PRO A 84 12.03 -13.13 -8.29
CA PRO A 84 11.21 -12.79 -9.45
C PRO A 84 10.72 -14.04 -10.21
N GLU A 85 11.44 -15.15 -10.10
CA GLU A 85 11.12 -16.48 -10.65
C GLU A 85 9.92 -17.15 -9.94
N THR A 86 9.44 -16.58 -8.83
CA THR A 86 8.33 -17.16 -8.06
C THR A 86 7.09 -17.29 -8.93
N ILE A 87 6.56 -18.51 -9.02
CA ILE A 87 5.39 -18.83 -9.84
C ILE A 87 4.11 -18.44 -9.11
N LEU A 88 3.19 -17.81 -9.84
CA LEU A 88 1.85 -17.47 -9.36
C LEU A 88 0.83 -18.50 -9.82
N THR A 89 -0.17 -18.77 -8.98
CA THR A 89 -1.34 -19.55 -9.38
C THR A 89 -2.26 -18.73 -10.27
N GLU A 90 -3.11 -19.39 -11.04
CA GLU A 90 -4.09 -18.72 -11.91
C GLU A 90 -5.01 -17.77 -11.12
N ASP A 91 -5.53 -18.21 -9.96
CA ASP A 91 -6.34 -17.35 -9.07
C ASP A 91 -5.56 -16.12 -8.59
N GLN A 92 -4.27 -16.26 -8.25
CA GLN A 92 -3.44 -15.12 -7.88
C GLN A 92 -3.25 -14.16 -9.05
N VAL A 93 -3.03 -14.66 -10.25
CA VAL A 93 -2.91 -13.84 -11.47
C VAL A 93 -4.21 -13.08 -11.74
N ASP A 94 -5.36 -13.72 -11.56
CA ASP A 94 -6.68 -13.10 -11.72
C ASP A 94 -6.92 -12.01 -10.67
N GLN A 95 -6.60 -12.26 -9.40
CA GLN A 95 -6.71 -11.25 -8.34
C GLN A 95 -5.81 -10.04 -8.58
N VAL A 96 -4.57 -10.27 -9.02
CA VAL A 96 -3.63 -9.19 -9.38
C VAL A 96 -4.20 -8.39 -10.54
N THR A 97 -4.65 -9.08 -11.60
CA THR A 97 -5.22 -8.46 -12.80
C THR A 97 -6.40 -7.56 -12.41
N LEU A 98 -7.38 -8.08 -11.67
CA LEU A 98 -8.53 -7.31 -11.21
C LEU A 98 -8.14 -6.04 -10.43
N LYS A 99 -7.13 -6.13 -9.55
CA LYS A 99 -6.63 -4.97 -8.80
C LYS A 99 -5.91 -3.97 -9.70
N CYS A 100 -5.10 -4.44 -10.65
CA CYS A 100 -4.43 -3.59 -11.63
C CYS A 100 -5.42 -2.86 -12.54
N GLU A 101 -6.52 -3.52 -12.93
CA GLU A 101 -7.58 -2.89 -13.72
C GLU A 101 -8.28 -1.77 -12.94
N LYS A 102 -8.49 -1.93 -11.63
CA LYS A 102 -8.93 -0.81 -10.78
C LYS A 102 -7.91 0.32 -10.76
N ARG A 103 -6.60 0.01 -10.73
CA ARG A 103 -5.52 1.01 -10.77
C ARG A 103 -5.53 1.79 -12.07
N MET A 104 -5.86 1.14 -13.19
CA MET A 104 -6.03 1.78 -14.51
C MET A 104 -7.13 2.83 -14.53
N GLN A 105 -8.15 2.70 -13.68
CA GLN A 105 -9.19 3.73 -13.49
C GLN A 105 -8.69 4.97 -12.73
N ARG A 106 -7.37 5.10 -12.54
CA ARG A 106 -6.70 6.15 -11.76
C ARG A 106 -7.07 6.15 -10.27
N ILE A 107 -7.62 5.04 -9.77
CA ILE A 107 -7.82 4.83 -8.34
C ILE A 107 -6.43 4.71 -7.69
N PRO A 108 -6.14 5.43 -6.60
CA PRO A 108 -4.89 5.28 -5.85
C PRO A 108 -4.68 3.83 -5.40
N VAL A 109 -3.43 3.34 -5.51
CA VAL A 109 -3.10 1.95 -5.17
C VAL A 109 -3.41 1.62 -3.71
N GLN A 110 -3.28 2.60 -2.82
CA GLN A 110 -3.57 2.49 -1.39
C GLN A 110 -5.04 2.11 -1.13
N TYR A 111 -5.99 2.66 -1.90
CA TYR A 111 -7.40 2.31 -1.78
C TYR A 111 -7.71 0.92 -2.36
N ILE A 112 -6.94 0.46 -3.36
CA ILE A 112 -7.12 -0.85 -3.99
C ILE A 112 -6.62 -1.97 -3.07
N ILE A 113 -5.55 -1.69 -2.34
CA ILE A 113 -4.96 -2.59 -1.33
C ILE A 113 -5.80 -2.55 -0.04
N GLY A 114 -6.30 -1.39 0.34
CA GLY A 114 -7.16 -1.20 1.50
C GLY A 114 -6.41 -1.06 2.83
N GLU A 115 -5.08 -1.14 2.80
CA GLU A 115 -4.18 -0.96 3.92
C GLU A 115 -2.94 -0.19 3.47
N TRP A 116 -2.40 0.65 4.35
CA TRP A 116 -1.22 1.45 4.05
C TRP A 116 -0.42 1.71 5.32
N ASP A 117 0.89 1.54 5.21
CA ASP A 117 1.81 1.84 6.31
C ASP A 117 2.18 3.33 6.28
N PHE A 118 2.07 3.98 7.43
CA PHE A 118 2.42 5.38 7.65
C PHE A 118 3.07 5.53 9.02
N CYS A 119 4.31 6.02 9.06
CA CYS A 119 5.19 5.93 10.23
C CYS A 119 5.24 4.48 10.76
N GLU A 120 4.83 4.26 12.01
CA GLU A 120 4.76 2.95 12.68
C GLU A 120 3.32 2.42 12.75
N LEU A 121 2.41 2.97 11.95
CA LEU A 121 0.98 2.63 11.97
C LEU A 121 0.54 2.05 10.61
N THR A 122 -0.16 0.91 10.65
CA THR A 122 -0.89 0.41 9.48
C THR A 122 -2.32 0.93 9.52
N LEU A 123 -2.66 1.79 8.56
CA LEU A 123 -3.94 2.45 8.47
C LEU A 123 -4.85 1.69 7.50
N LYS A 124 -6.14 1.58 7.86
CA LYS A 124 -7.18 1.11 6.94
C LYS A 124 -7.50 2.20 5.92
N MET A 125 -7.44 1.83 4.65
CA MET A 125 -7.69 2.74 3.54
C MET A 125 -9.08 2.50 2.97
N MET A 126 -9.89 3.55 2.99
CA MET A 126 -11.17 3.60 2.29
C MET A 126 -11.40 5.01 1.75
N PRO A 127 -11.91 5.17 0.52
CA PRO A 127 -12.39 6.47 0.07
C PRO A 127 -13.51 6.99 1.01
N PRO A 128 -13.56 8.30 1.33
CA PRO A 128 -12.73 9.40 0.84
C PRO A 128 -11.58 9.81 1.79
N VAL A 129 -11.08 8.90 2.64
CA VAL A 129 -10.05 9.22 3.64
C VAL A 129 -8.78 9.72 2.97
N PHE A 130 -8.20 10.82 3.48
CA PHE A 130 -6.95 11.38 2.96
C PHE A 130 -5.83 10.33 2.99
N ILE A 131 -5.12 10.19 1.88
CA ILE A 131 -3.95 9.32 1.79
C ILE A 131 -2.76 10.06 2.40
N PRO A 132 -2.19 9.59 3.52
CA PRO A 132 -1.04 10.21 4.14
C PRO A 132 0.15 10.23 3.18
N ARG A 133 0.87 11.34 3.17
CA ARG A 133 2.05 11.52 2.32
C ARG A 133 3.32 11.40 3.18
N PRO A 134 4.44 10.86 2.66
CA PRO A 134 5.68 10.76 3.43
C PRO A 134 6.16 12.10 4.01
N GLU A 135 5.90 13.20 3.31
CA GLU A 135 6.24 14.55 3.77
C GLU A 135 5.48 14.92 5.05
N THR A 136 4.25 14.42 5.23
CA THR A 136 3.45 14.62 6.45
C THR A 136 4.09 13.96 7.66
N GLU A 137 4.88 12.89 7.49
CA GLU A 137 5.63 12.28 8.60
C GLU A 137 6.66 13.24 9.17
N ALA A 138 7.43 13.91 8.30
CA ALA A 138 8.45 14.87 8.71
C ALA A 138 7.84 16.04 9.48
N GLU A 139 6.67 16.53 9.05
CA GLU A 139 5.91 17.57 9.75
C GLU A 139 5.49 17.11 11.15
N ILE A 140 5.00 15.87 11.28
CA ILE A 140 4.62 15.29 12.57
C ILE A 140 5.84 15.24 13.51
N TYR A 141 6.98 14.69 13.06
CA TYR A 141 8.19 14.62 13.90
C TYR A 141 8.67 16.00 14.35
N LEU A 142 8.68 16.99 13.45
CA LEU A 142 9.08 18.35 13.78
C LEU A 142 8.14 18.98 14.81
N SER A 143 6.83 18.81 14.64
CA SER A 143 5.83 19.34 15.56
C SER A 143 5.97 18.74 16.96
N ILE A 144 6.18 17.43 17.05
CA ILE A 144 6.42 16.72 18.32
C ILE A 144 7.72 17.23 18.95
N TYR A 145 8.81 17.28 18.19
CA TYR A 145 10.11 17.74 18.68
C TYR A 145 10.04 19.17 19.24
N LEU A 146 9.45 20.11 18.50
CA LEU A 146 9.30 21.50 18.93
C LEU A 146 8.41 21.62 20.16
N SER A 147 7.31 20.88 20.23
CA SER A 147 6.40 20.90 21.39
C SER A 147 7.09 20.42 22.67
N ILE A 148 7.87 19.35 22.58
CA ILE A 148 8.64 18.80 23.69
C ILE A 148 9.76 19.77 24.08
N TYR A 149 10.52 20.27 23.11
CA TYR A 149 11.62 21.21 23.36
C TYR A 149 11.13 22.48 24.05
N LEU A 150 10.06 23.09 23.54
CA LEU A 150 9.52 24.34 24.06
C LEU A 150 8.91 24.16 25.45
N SER A 151 8.20 23.05 25.69
CA SER A 151 7.63 22.76 27.02
C SER A 151 8.71 22.55 28.07
N ILE A 152 9.80 21.84 27.73
CA ILE A 152 10.95 21.67 28.61
C ILE A 152 11.65 23.02 28.84
N TYR A 153 11.95 23.77 27.78
CA TYR A 153 12.62 25.06 27.90
C TYR A 153 11.84 26.04 28.77
N LEU A 154 10.53 26.18 28.52
CA LEU A 154 9.67 27.09 29.25
C LEU A 154 9.52 26.68 30.71
N SER A 155 9.38 25.38 31.00
CA SER A 155 9.29 24.90 32.39
C SER A 155 10.57 25.15 33.18
N ILE A 156 11.74 24.93 32.58
CA ILE A 156 13.03 25.25 33.19
C ILE A 156 13.15 26.76 33.40
N TYR A 157 12.90 27.57 32.36
CA TYR A 157 13.00 29.02 32.46
C TYR A 157 12.08 29.59 33.55
N LEU A 158 10.82 29.16 33.59
CA LEU A 158 9.86 29.61 34.58
C LEU A 158 10.24 29.16 35.99
N SER A 159 10.75 27.94 36.16
CA SER A 159 11.19 27.45 37.48
C SER A 159 12.38 28.27 38.02
N ILE A 160 13.34 28.64 37.17
CA ILE A 160 14.46 29.51 37.55
C ILE A 160 13.96 30.91 37.87
N TYR A 161 13.12 31.50 37.01
CA TYR A 161 12.58 32.84 37.19
C TYR A 161 11.82 32.96 38.52
N LEU A 162 10.94 32.00 38.81
CA LEU A 162 10.21 31.96 40.08
C LEU A 162 11.16 31.76 41.27
N SER A 163 12.19 30.91 41.15
CA SER A 163 13.17 30.70 42.22
C SER A 163 13.98 31.96 42.56
N MET A 164 14.21 32.84 41.59
CA MET A 164 14.94 34.10 41.77
C MET A 164 14.06 35.23 42.31
N HIS A 165 12.75 35.22 42.04
CA HIS A 165 11.81 36.29 42.41
C HIS A 165 10.84 35.93 43.55
N ALA A 166 10.89 34.71 44.07
CA ALA A 166 10.11 34.27 45.23
C ALA A 166 10.80 34.54 46.59
N TYR A 167 11.92 35.26 46.60
CA TYR A 167 12.62 35.78 47.80
C TYR A 167 12.62 37.30 47.77
#